data_AF-A0A813IBH6-F1
#
_entry.id   AF-A0A813IBH6-F1
#
_cell.length_a   1.000
_cell.length_b   1.000
_cell.length_c   1.000
_cell.angle_alpha   90.00
_cell.angle_beta   90.00
_cell.angle_gamma   90.00
#
_symmetry.space_group_name_H-M   'P 1'
#
loop_
_entity.id
_entity.type
_entity.pdbx_description
1 polymer ?
#
loop_
_entity_poly.entity_id
_entity_poly.type
_entity_poly.pdbx_seq_one_letter_code
_entity_poly.pdbx_strand_id
1 'polypeptide(L)' 'MRGNLLHELRMMRVIRHPNIVLFYGACIEEESREVALVFEKVSGHTLCAWISQKNPGEDNNNNNNSNNNNR' A
#
# COMPACT_ATOMS: atom_id res chain seq x y z
N MET A 1 -19.15 8.89 -8.31
CA MET A 1 -17.72 8.99 -7.91
C MET A 1 -17.42 10.42 -7.45
N ARG A 2 -16.78 10.63 -6.30
CA ARG A 2 -16.42 11.98 -5.82
C ARG A 2 -15.38 12.59 -6.76
N GLY A 3 -15.56 13.85 -7.18
CA GLY A 3 -14.76 14.52 -8.22
C GLY A 3 -13.24 14.58 -7.96
N ASN A 4 -12.80 14.35 -6.73
CA ASN A 4 -11.39 14.39 -6.34
C ASN A 4 -10.56 13.28 -7.02
N LEU A 5 -11.10 12.06 -7.13
CA LEU A 5 -10.35 10.93 -7.71
C LEU A 5 -10.04 11.15 -9.20
N LEU A 6 -11.02 11.60 -9.99
CA LEU A 6 -10.82 11.84 -11.42
C LEU A 6 -9.81 12.97 -11.67
N HIS A 7 -9.79 13.98 -10.78
CA HIS A 7 -8.81 15.05 -10.83
C HIS A 7 -7.39 14.52 -10.57
N GLU A 8 -7.21 13.73 -9.51
CA GLU A 8 -5.95 13.07 -9.18
C GLU A 8 -5.44 12.20 -10.33
N LEU A 9 -6.29 11.33 -10.88
CA LEU A 9 -5.92 10.47 -12.02
C LEU A 9 -5.54 11.27 -13.27
N ARG A 10 -6.20 12.40 -13.51
CA ARG A 10 -5.87 13.29 -14.64
C ARG A 10 -4.51 13.94 -14.47
N MET A 11 -4.17 14.37 -13.25
CA MET A 11 -2.83 14.89 -12.94
C MET A 11 -1.76 13.80 -13.09
N MET A 12 -2.03 12.58 -12.60
CA MET A 12 -1.07 11.48 -12.70
C MET A 12 -0.78 11.06 -14.14
N ARG A 13 -1.74 11.19 -15.06
CA ARG A 13 -1.56 10.82 -16.48
C ARG A 13 -0.53 11.69 -17.20
N VAL A 14 -0.35 12.94 -16.79
CA VAL A 14 0.56 13.90 -17.48
C VAL A 14 1.98 13.91 -16.92
N ILE A 15 2.17 13.36 -15.71
CA ILE A 15 3.48 13.37 -15.06
C ILE A 15 4.35 12.24 -15.62
N ARG A 16 5.51 12.60 -16.19
CA ARG A 16 6.54 11.65 -16.65
C ARG A 16 7.91 12.08 -16.14
N HIS A 17 8.44 11.36 -15.17
CA HIS A 17 9.74 11.64 -14.55
C HIS A 17 10.37 10.33 -14.07
N PRO A 18 11.71 10.14 -14.16
CA PRO A 18 12.37 8.88 -13.79
C PRO A 18 12.15 8.42 -12.33
N ASN A 19 11.83 9.35 -11.43
CA ASN A 19 11.58 9.06 -10.01
C ASN A 19 10.09 9.02 -9.64
N ILE A 20 9.18 8.95 -10.62
CA ILE A 20 7.75 8.90 -10.39
C ILE A 20 7.20 7.68 -11.13
N VAL A 21 6.47 6.83 -10.40
CA VAL A 21 5.84 5.64 -10.98
C VAL A 21 4.85 6.05 -12.06
N LEU A 22 5.07 5.52 -13.27
CA LEU A 22 4.28 5.82 -14.44
C LEU A 22 2.87 5.27 -14.31
N PHE A 23 1.89 6.16 -14.42
CA PHE A 23 0.48 5.80 -14.51
C PHE A 23 0.05 5.67 -15.98
N TYR A 24 -0.42 4.49 -16.38
CA TYR A 24 -0.91 4.24 -17.73
C TYR A 24 -2.40 4.60 -17.87
N GLY A 25 -3.22 4.26 -16.88
CA GLY A 25 -4.65 4.52 -16.93
C GLY A 25 -5.44 3.73 -15.89
N ALA A 26 -6.77 3.78 -16.00
CA ALA A 26 -7.66 3.04 -15.13
C ALA A 26 -8.74 2.34 -15.96
N CYS A 27 -9.13 1.14 -15.54
CA CYS A 27 -10.33 0.47 -16.00
C CYS A 27 -11.44 0.76 -14.98
N ILE A 28 -12.60 1.20 -15.46
CA ILE A 28 -13.76 1.51 -14.62
C ILE A 28 -14.89 0.62 -15.09
N GLU A 29 -15.37 -0.25 -14.20
CA GLU A 29 -16.55 -1.06 -14.44
C GLU A 29 -17.74 -0.39 -13.76
N GLU A 30 -18.66 0.16 -14.55
CA GLU A 30 -19.75 1.00 -14.02
C GLU A 30 -20.79 0.18 -13.25
N GLU A 31 -21.03 -1.05 -13.68
CA GLU A 31 -22.05 -1.93 -13.10
C GLU A 31 -21.60 -2.48 -11.73
N SER A 32 -20.35 -2.95 -11.62
CA SER A 32 -19.77 -3.41 -10.35
C SER A 32 -19.22 -2.28 -9.48
N ARG A 33 -19.06 -1.08 -10.04
CA ARG A 33 -18.39 0.09 -9.44
C ARG A 33 -16.94 -0.18 -9.05
N GLU A 34 -16.29 -1.12 -9.73
CA GLU A 34 -14.89 -1.44 -9.51
C GLU A 34 -13.98 -0.53 -10.32
N VAL A 35 -12.82 -0.24 -9.75
CA VAL A 35 -11.79 0.58 -10.39
C VAL A 35 -10.45 -0.14 -10.28
N ALA A 36 -9.86 -0.46 -11.42
CA ALA A 36 -8.50 -0.99 -11.49
C ALA A 36 -7.56 0.10 -12.01
N LEU A 37 -6.48 0.38 -11.28
CA LEU A 37 -5.45 1.32 -11.71
C LEU A 37 -4.28 0.56 -12.34
N VAL A 38 -3.79 1.06 -13.46
CA VAL A 38 -2.74 0.43 -14.26
C VAL A 38 -1.48 1.29 -14.21
N PHE A 39 -0.41 0.71 -13.67
CA PHE A 39 0.89 1.35 -13.46
C PHE A 39 2.01 0.56 -14.14
N GLU A 40 3.19 1.16 -14.24
CA GLU A 40 4.39 0.38 -14.51
C GLU A 40 4.69 -0.63 -13.37
N LYS A 41 5.32 -1.73 -13.74
CA LYS A 41 5.76 -2.74 -12.78
C LYS A 41 7.12 -2.32 -12.22
N VAL A 42 7.13 -1.90 -10.96
CA VAL A 42 8.37 -1.68 -10.20
C VAL A 42 8.70 -2.94 -9.43
N SER A 43 9.87 -3.52 -9.69
CA SER A 43 10.37 -4.70 -8.96
C SER A 43 11.02 -4.27 -7.64
N GLY A 44 10.81 -5.05 -6.57
CA GLY A 44 11.40 -4.80 -5.26
C GLY A 44 10.36 -4.53 -4.18
N HIS A 45 10.82 -4.01 -3.04
CA HIS A 45 9.96 -3.69 -1.91
C HIS A 45 9.56 -2.21 -1.95
N THR A 46 8.40 -1.89 -1.36
CA THR A 46 8.13 -0.50 -1.01
C THR A 46 9.18 -0.02 0.00
N LEU A 47 9.48 1.28 -0.03
CA LEU A 47 10.47 1.86 0.89
C LEU A 47 10.12 1.55 2.36
N CYS A 48 8.84 1.66 2.72
CA CYS A 48 8.36 1.32 4.06
C CYS A 48 8.65 -0.14 4.43
N ALA A 49 8.31 -1.08 3.54
CA ALA A 49 8.56 -2.50 3.80
C ALA A 49 10.06 -2.79 3.97
N TRP A 50 10.90 -2.14 3.17
CA TRP A 50 12.36 -2.28 3.28
C TRP A 50 12.91 -1.70 4.59
N ILE A 51 12.40 -0.55 5.05
CA ILE A 51 12.80 0.07 6.32
C ILE A 51 12.32 -0.77 7.51
N SER A 52 11.08 -1.26 7.49
CA SER A 52 10.53 -2.07 8.58
C SER A 52 11.28 -3.38 8.79
N GLN A 53 11.81 -3.99 7.73
CA GLN A 53 12.68 -5.17 7.83
C GLN A 53 14.01 -4.88 8.54
N LYS A 54 14.42 -3.61 8.60
CA LYS A 54 15.70 -3.17 9.17
C LYS A 54 15.66 -2.82 10.66
N ASN A 55 14.53 -3.02 11.34
CA ASN A 55 14.41 -2.91 12.80
C ASN A 55 14.38 -4.30 13.47
N PRO A 56 15.50 -5.04 13.56
CA PRO A 56 15.54 -6.36 14.19
C PRO A 56 15.52 -6.31 15.74
N GLY A 57 14.83 -5.36 16.37
CA GLY A 57 15.00 -5.05 17.81
C GLY A 57 13.74 -4.99 18.67
N GLU A 58 12.54 -5.27 18.16
CA GLU A 58 11.34 -5.41 19.02
C GLU A 58 11.09 -6.87 19.38
N ASP A 59 11.87 -7.37 20.34
CA ASP A 59 11.63 -8.64 21.00
C ASP A 59 10.35 -8.56 21.86
N ASN A 60 9.31 -9.26 21.43
CA ASN A 60 8.07 -9.47 22.18
C ASN A 60 8.32 -10.35 23.42
N ASN A 61 8.68 -9.75 24.54
CA ASN A 61 8.83 -10.47 25.81
C ASN A 61 7.45 -10.65 26.49
N ASN A 62 6.69 -11.64 26.03
CA ASN A 62 5.44 -12.10 26.66
C ASN A 62 5.75 -13.08 27.80
N ASN A 63 5.81 -12.61 29.04
CA ASN A 63 5.80 -13.46 30.23
C ASN A 63 4.35 -13.64 30.75
N ASN A 64 3.69 -14.70 30.28
CA ASN A 64 2.42 -15.19 30.83
C ASN A 64 2.68 -15.89 32.17
N ASN A 65 2.39 -15.21 33.28
CA ASN A 65 2.38 -15.84 34.60
C ASN A 65 1.04 -16.57 34.82
N SER A 66 0.98 -17.85 34.43
CA SER A 66 -0.11 -18.77 34.77
C SER A 66 -0.05 -19.14 36.25
N ASN A 67 -0.60 -18.30 37.13
CA ASN A 67 -0.88 -18.67 38.51
C ASN A 67 -2.12 -19.58 38.56
N ASN A 68 -1.90 -20.89 38.48
CA ASN A 68 -2.91 -21.91 38.76
C ASN A 68 -3.20 -21.96 40.27
N ASN A 69 -4.22 -21.24 40.72
CA ASN A 69 -4.87 -21.47 42.00
C ASN A 69 -6.20 -22.19 41.74
N ASN A 70 -6.28 -23.46 42.16
CA ASN A 70 -7.52 -24.09 42.63
C ASN A 70 -7.16 -25.43 43.30
N ARG A 71 -7.20 -25.44 44.64
CA ARG A 71 -7.25 -26.63 45.48
C ARG A 71 -8.37 -26.43 46.50
#